data_AF-A0AAN6RH01-F1
#
_entry.id   AF-A0AAN6RH01-F1
#
_cell.length_a   1.000
_cell.length_b   1.000
_cell.length_c   1.000
_cell.angle_alpha   90.00
_cell.angle_beta   90.00
_cell.angle_gamma   90.00
#
_symmetry.space_group_name_H-M   'P 1'
#
loop_
_entity.id
_entity.type
_entity.pdbx_description
1 polymer ?
#
loop_
_entity_poly.entity_id
_entity_poly.type
_entity_poly.pdbx_seq_one_letter_code
_entity_poly.pdbx_strand_id
1 'polypeptide(L)'
;MSHEIPNLKTLLGRGRGGGLRSRARGGYGASGGGSEAARDHAVRGTDQDAAGSRVSCVELGYLEDPYAEFFAIQSSTRRLPLLNRGTYVRTSAIDQLVDRFLATPTSTAKQIVSLGAGTDTRFFRLRDKHPNEILIYHEIDFPTNTAAKLQSIRRHTELQDRIGDSHFTMLPTGDSYHSASYNVHALDLRSLATLSSDSPLPELPNLSAGLPTLILSEMCLIYIDSSTVSAIMNTLLTRYLKPTTPAAVILYEPILPHDAFGRTMISNLSTRNIQLPTLTAYPQLSDQRARLKKYGFVNGSKAADTYFIWREWVSQEEKERVAALEMLDELEELDLLLRHYCVAWAWRDGEESTHFSKAWGEVREQEGG
;
A
#
# COMPACT_ATOMS: atom_id res chain seq x y z
N MET A 1 -16.18 35.44 0.25
CA MET A 1 -14.78 35.55 -0.20
C MET A 1 -14.48 34.26 -0.95
N SER A 2 -14.03 34.36 -2.19
CA SER A 2 -13.82 33.21 -3.07
C SER A 2 -12.71 32.32 -2.51
N HIS A 3 -13.07 31.11 -2.05
CA HIS A 3 -12.12 30.06 -1.73
C HIS A 3 -11.54 29.53 -3.04
N GLU A 4 -10.38 30.04 -3.46
CA GLU A 4 -9.61 29.42 -4.53
C GLU A 4 -9.07 28.08 -4.04
N ILE A 5 -9.37 27.02 -4.79
CA ILE A 5 -8.89 25.68 -4.54
C ILE A 5 -7.39 25.65 -4.87
N PRO A 6 -6.54 25.08 -3.99
CA PRO A 6 -5.10 24.99 -4.23
C PRO A 6 -4.80 24.29 -5.56
N ASN A 7 -3.93 24.90 -6.35
CA ASN A 7 -3.53 24.34 -7.64
C ASN A 7 -2.64 23.12 -7.41
N LEU A 8 -3.24 21.93 -7.34
CA LEU A 8 -2.56 20.63 -7.17
C LEU A 8 -1.40 20.37 -8.17
N LYS A 9 -1.27 21.12 -9.27
CA LYS A 9 -0.08 21.08 -10.14
C LYS A 9 1.20 21.57 -9.45
N THR A 10 1.10 22.38 -8.40
CA THR A 10 2.26 22.81 -7.60
C THR A 10 2.59 21.82 -6.48
N LEU A 11 1.61 21.05 -5.99
CA LEU A 11 1.79 20.06 -4.92
C LEU A 11 2.51 18.79 -5.37
N LEU A 12 2.39 18.39 -6.64
CA LEU A 12 2.93 17.12 -7.16
C LEU A 12 4.30 17.24 -7.86
N GLY A 13 4.99 18.37 -7.73
CA GLY A 13 6.34 18.56 -8.27
C GLY A 13 6.39 18.71 -9.80
N ARG A 14 7.11 19.73 -10.27
CA ARG A 14 7.48 19.86 -11.67
C ARG A 14 8.55 18.81 -12.01
N GLY A 15 8.13 17.63 -12.44
CA GLY A 15 8.98 16.76 -13.25
C GLY A 15 9.28 17.47 -14.57
N ARG A 16 10.44 18.11 -14.66
CA ARG A 16 10.97 18.72 -15.90
C ARG A 16 11.41 17.58 -16.85
N GLY A 17 10.43 16.90 -17.46
CA GLY A 17 10.66 16.05 -18.62
C GLY A 17 10.84 16.95 -19.86
N GLY A 18 12.08 17.12 -20.29
CA GLY A 18 12.42 17.86 -21.51
C GLY A 18 11.70 17.27 -22.72
N GLY A 19 10.95 18.13 -23.43
CA GLY A 19 10.24 17.74 -24.63
C GLY A 19 11.19 17.43 -25.78
N LEU A 20 11.19 16.18 -26.25
CA LEU A 20 11.62 15.82 -27.59
C LEU A 20 10.36 15.58 -28.43
N ARG A 21 9.99 16.59 -29.21
CA ARG A 21 8.97 16.48 -30.25
C ARG A 21 9.50 15.60 -31.38
N SER A 22 9.09 14.33 -31.40
CA SER A 22 9.14 13.49 -32.60
C SER A 22 7.75 13.52 -33.26
N ARG A 23 7.66 14.12 -34.45
CA ARG A 23 6.49 14.03 -35.33
C ARG A 23 6.54 12.67 -36.02
N ALA A 24 5.60 11.79 -35.71
CA ALA A 24 5.28 10.64 -36.56
C ALA A 24 3.80 10.69 -36.98
N ARG A 25 3.60 10.81 -38.30
CA ARG A 25 2.31 10.70 -39.00
C ARG A 25 1.94 9.22 -39.14
N GLY A 26 0.66 8.92 -38.90
CA GLY A 26 -0.11 7.89 -39.62
C GLY A 26 0.03 6.45 -39.14
N GLY A 27 -1.08 5.86 -38.69
CA GLY A 27 -1.23 4.41 -38.48
C GLY A 27 -2.44 4.07 -37.63
N TYR A 28 -3.62 4.02 -38.24
CA TYR A 28 -4.80 3.40 -37.61
C TYR A 28 -4.60 1.88 -37.58
N GLY A 29 -4.53 1.29 -36.38
CA GLY A 29 -4.60 -0.16 -36.19
C GLY A 29 -3.75 -0.68 -35.04
N ALA A 30 -4.34 -0.70 -33.82
CA ALA A 30 -4.05 -1.57 -32.66
C ALA A 30 -4.44 -0.85 -31.34
N SER A 31 -5.74 -0.63 -31.09
CA SER A 31 -6.21 0.27 -30.01
C SER A 31 -6.51 -0.40 -28.66
N GLY A 32 -5.99 -1.61 -28.39
CA GLY A 32 -6.15 -2.28 -27.09
C GLY A 32 -4.88 -2.24 -26.24
N GLY A 33 -3.82 -2.92 -26.68
CA GLY A 33 -2.61 -3.14 -25.87
C GLY A 33 -1.74 -1.90 -25.63
N GLY A 34 -1.75 -0.91 -26.54
CA GLY A 34 -0.97 0.31 -26.38
C GLY A 34 -1.49 1.23 -25.25
N SER A 35 -2.77 1.14 -24.92
CA SER A 35 -3.38 1.94 -23.85
C SER A 35 -3.13 1.32 -22.47
N GLU A 36 -3.23 -0.01 -22.35
CA GLU A 36 -2.99 -0.72 -21.08
C GLU A 36 -1.51 -0.66 -20.68
N ALA A 37 -0.58 -0.92 -21.60
CA ALA A 37 0.85 -0.83 -21.30
C ALA A 37 1.28 0.58 -20.83
N ALA A 38 0.68 1.64 -21.39
CA ALA A 38 0.92 3.02 -20.97
C ALA A 38 0.35 3.31 -19.58
N ARG A 39 -0.82 2.74 -19.25
CA ARG A 39 -1.41 2.82 -17.90
C ARG A 39 -0.57 2.08 -16.88
N ASP A 40 -0.14 0.86 -17.19
CA ASP A 40 0.72 0.07 -16.32
C ASP A 40 2.06 0.77 -16.05
N HIS A 41 2.65 1.39 -17.09
CA HIS A 41 3.84 2.22 -16.90
C HIS A 41 3.59 3.41 -15.96
N ALA A 42 2.46 4.10 -16.11
CA ALA A 42 2.10 5.20 -15.22
C ALA A 42 1.87 4.74 -13.77
N VAL A 43 1.20 3.60 -13.58
CA VAL A 43 0.97 2.97 -12.27
C VAL A 43 2.29 2.57 -11.63
N ARG A 44 3.20 1.90 -12.33
CA ARG A 44 4.52 1.57 -11.77
C ARG A 44 5.30 2.81 -11.34
N GLY A 45 5.14 3.93 -12.04
CA GLY A 45 5.78 5.20 -11.70
C GLY A 45 5.29 5.84 -10.40
N THR A 46 4.14 5.44 -9.84
CA THR A 46 3.64 6.01 -8.57
C THR A 46 4.41 5.53 -7.35
N ASP A 47 5.10 4.39 -7.45
CA ASP A 47 5.98 3.87 -6.40
C ASP A 47 7.07 4.89 -6.04
N GLN A 48 7.76 5.45 -7.03
CA GLN A 48 8.83 6.43 -6.78
C GLN A 48 8.31 7.76 -6.22
N ASP A 49 7.07 8.14 -6.52
CA ASP A 49 6.42 9.28 -5.86
C ASP A 49 6.23 9.01 -4.35
N ALA A 50 5.81 7.78 -4.00
CA ALA A 50 5.63 7.34 -2.62
C ALA A 50 6.97 7.21 -1.89
N ALA A 51 7.99 6.63 -2.53
CA ALA A 51 9.35 6.54 -2.01
C ALA A 51 9.91 7.93 -1.65
N GLY A 52 9.77 8.89 -2.58
CA GLY A 52 10.21 10.27 -2.35
C GLY A 52 9.49 10.96 -1.19
N SER A 53 8.18 10.74 -1.03
CA SER A 53 7.43 11.27 0.12
C SER A 53 7.88 10.63 1.44
N ARG A 54 8.19 9.34 1.42
CA ARG A 54 8.71 8.62 2.59
C ARG A 54 10.08 9.13 3.02
N VAL A 55 11.01 9.30 2.08
CA VAL A 55 12.34 9.86 2.36
C VAL A 55 12.24 11.29 2.88
N SER A 56 11.37 12.13 2.29
CA SER A 56 11.09 13.48 2.81
C SER A 56 10.66 13.45 4.28
N CYS A 57 9.75 12.54 4.66
CA CYS A 57 9.36 12.35 6.05
C CYS A 57 10.52 11.90 6.95
N VAL A 58 11.39 11.01 6.48
CA VAL A 58 12.54 10.53 7.26
C VAL A 58 13.54 11.66 7.52
N GLU A 59 13.93 12.39 6.48
CA GLU A 59 14.89 13.50 6.59
C GLU A 59 14.40 14.62 7.50
N LEU A 60 13.09 14.84 7.55
CA LEU A 60 12.45 15.86 8.37
C LEU A 60 12.05 15.34 9.76
N GLY A 61 12.34 14.08 10.09
CA GLY A 61 12.09 13.49 11.41
C GLY A 61 10.63 13.12 11.67
N TYR A 62 9.77 13.07 10.65
CA TYR A 62 8.39 12.57 10.80
C TYR A 62 8.38 11.07 11.08
N LEU A 63 9.21 10.32 10.35
CA LEU A 63 9.27 8.85 10.40
C LEU A 63 10.68 8.37 10.76
N GLU A 64 10.74 7.31 11.56
CA GLU A 64 11.98 6.55 11.77
C GLU A 64 12.00 5.37 10.81
N ASP A 65 12.82 5.49 9.76
CA ASP A 65 13.01 4.44 8.78
C ASP A 65 14.42 4.50 8.19
N PRO A 66 15.39 3.75 8.75
CA PRO A 66 16.76 3.76 8.26
C PRO A 66 16.92 3.08 6.89
N TYR A 67 15.85 2.49 6.34
CA TYR A 67 15.92 1.74 5.09
C TYR A 67 15.37 2.52 3.89
N ALA A 68 14.61 3.60 4.12
CA ALA A 68 13.90 4.31 3.06
C ALA A 68 14.84 4.85 1.96
N GLU A 69 16.02 5.34 2.35
CA GLU A 69 16.98 5.93 1.43
C GLU A 69 17.58 4.93 0.44
N PHE A 70 17.64 3.64 0.78
CA PHE A 70 18.19 2.62 -0.13
C PHE A 70 17.33 2.39 -1.37
N PHE A 71 16.05 2.75 -1.33
CA PHE A 71 15.09 2.42 -2.39
C PHE A 71 14.61 3.63 -3.21
N ALA A 72 14.88 4.85 -2.75
CA ALA A 72 14.53 6.07 -3.48
C ALA A 72 15.58 6.38 -4.57
N ILE A 73 15.14 6.47 -5.82
CA ILE A 73 16.05 6.79 -6.95
C ILE A 73 16.36 8.29 -7.02
N GLN A 74 15.44 9.13 -6.54
CA GLN A 74 15.59 10.58 -6.56
C GLN A 74 16.08 11.08 -5.21
N SER A 75 17.15 11.90 -5.21
CA SER A 75 17.49 12.74 -4.06
C SER A 75 16.27 13.57 -3.68
N SER A 76 15.89 13.57 -2.40
CA SER A 76 14.62 14.13 -1.94
C SER A 76 14.39 15.54 -2.51
N THR A 77 13.25 15.73 -3.18
CA THR A 77 12.67 17.06 -3.22
C THR A 77 11.77 17.10 -1.99
N ARG A 78 12.16 17.89 -0.98
CA ARG A 78 11.35 18.11 0.22
C ARG A 78 9.90 18.32 -0.20
N ARG A 79 9.01 17.47 0.29
CA ARG A 79 7.58 17.61 0.06
C ARG A 79 7.04 18.73 0.94
N LEU A 80 5.87 19.24 0.56
CA LEU A 80 5.19 20.26 1.34
C LEU A 80 4.76 19.70 2.71
N PRO A 81 4.70 20.52 3.77
CA PRO A 81 4.36 20.05 5.12
C PRO A 81 3.06 19.24 5.20
N LEU A 82 2.02 19.62 4.44
CA LEU A 82 0.76 18.88 4.37
C LEU A 82 0.94 17.45 3.82
N LEU A 83 1.84 17.25 2.85
CA LEU A 83 2.13 15.94 2.27
C LEU A 83 2.97 15.08 3.21
N ASN A 84 3.90 15.69 3.95
CA ASN A 84 4.67 15.00 4.99
C ASN A 84 3.75 14.53 6.12
N ARG A 85 2.85 15.41 6.60
CA ARG A 85 1.84 15.06 7.62
C ARG A 85 0.89 13.98 7.12
N GLY A 86 0.40 14.06 5.88
CA GLY A 86 -0.41 12.99 5.29
C GLY A 86 0.34 11.65 5.22
N THR A 87 1.61 11.67 4.83
CA THR A 87 2.46 10.46 4.76
C THR A 87 2.73 9.88 6.15
N TYR A 88 2.92 10.72 7.17
CA TYR A 88 3.02 10.30 8.57
C TYR A 88 1.74 9.60 9.05
N VAL A 89 0.57 10.19 8.81
CA VAL A 89 -0.71 9.60 9.23
C VAL A 89 -0.95 8.26 8.53
N ARG A 90 -0.75 8.22 7.21
CA ARG A 90 -0.80 6.99 6.41
C ARG A 90 0.08 5.88 7.01
N THR A 91 1.35 6.18 7.25
CA THR A 91 2.33 5.19 7.72
C THR A 91 2.01 4.73 9.13
N SER A 92 1.79 5.66 10.06
CA SER A 92 1.50 5.34 11.47
C SER A 92 0.20 4.57 11.65
N ALA A 93 -0.82 4.83 10.83
CA ALA A 93 -2.09 4.10 10.88
C ALA A 93 -1.92 2.61 10.52
N ILE A 94 -1.23 2.35 9.41
CA ILE A 94 -0.97 0.99 8.94
C ILE A 94 -0.06 0.27 9.94
N ASP A 95 1.02 0.91 10.36
CA ASP A 95 1.98 0.32 11.31
C ASP A 95 1.30 -0.03 12.64
N GLN A 96 0.41 0.81 13.18
CA GLN A 96 -0.36 0.49 14.40
C GLN A 96 -1.22 -0.78 14.25
N LEU A 97 -1.87 -0.98 13.10
CA LEU A 97 -2.67 -2.18 12.85
C LEU A 97 -1.79 -3.43 12.67
N VAL A 98 -0.66 -3.29 11.95
CA VAL A 98 0.32 -4.38 11.78
C VAL A 98 0.95 -4.76 13.13
N ASP A 99 1.35 -3.79 13.93
CA ASP A 99 1.93 -4.02 15.25
C ASP A 99 0.97 -4.75 16.18
N ARG A 100 -0.32 -4.39 16.17
CA ARG A 100 -1.34 -5.11 16.95
C ARG A 100 -1.49 -6.56 16.49
N PHE A 101 -1.44 -6.82 15.19
CA PHE A 101 -1.47 -8.19 14.66
C PHE A 101 -0.25 -9.01 15.10
N LEU A 102 0.93 -8.40 15.05
CA LEU A 102 2.19 -9.05 15.46
C LEU A 102 2.30 -9.21 16.99
N ALA A 103 1.75 -8.28 17.77
CA ALA A 103 1.75 -8.36 19.22
C ALA A 103 0.77 -9.41 19.77
N THR A 104 -0.23 -9.84 18.99
CA THR A 104 -1.15 -10.90 19.42
C THR A 104 -0.39 -12.22 19.59
N PRO A 105 -0.41 -12.83 20.79
CA PRO A 105 0.30 -14.08 21.05
C PRO A 105 -0.21 -15.23 20.19
N THR A 106 0.72 -16.00 19.63
CA THR A 106 0.44 -17.24 18.89
C THR A 106 1.60 -18.21 19.09
N SER A 107 1.33 -19.51 18.98
CA SER A 107 2.35 -20.56 18.97
C SER A 107 2.91 -20.85 17.57
N THR A 108 2.35 -20.20 16.53
CA THR A 108 2.68 -20.43 15.12
C THR A 108 3.27 -19.19 14.47
N ALA A 109 3.91 -19.37 13.31
CA ALA A 109 4.36 -18.25 12.50
C ALA A 109 3.19 -17.38 12.02
N LYS A 110 3.46 -16.09 11.82
CA LYS A 110 2.54 -15.12 11.21
C LYS A 110 2.96 -14.81 9.78
N GLN A 111 1.99 -14.50 8.93
CA GLN A 111 2.27 -14.13 7.55
C GLN A 111 1.76 -12.73 7.23
N ILE A 112 2.53 -12.01 6.42
CA ILE A 112 2.08 -10.77 5.79
C ILE A 112 2.25 -10.91 4.28
N VAL A 113 1.21 -10.56 3.52
CA VAL A 113 1.21 -10.48 2.05
C VAL A 113 0.96 -9.03 1.65
N SER A 114 2.02 -8.33 1.23
CA SER A 114 1.97 -6.98 0.72
C SER A 114 1.72 -6.99 -0.80
N LEU A 115 0.55 -6.51 -1.22
CA LEU A 115 0.16 -6.38 -2.61
C LEU A 115 0.59 -5.01 -3.13
N GLY A 116 1.37 -5.00 -4.22
CA GLY A 116 1.96 -3.78 -4.77
C GLY A 116 2.94 -3.14 -3.80
N ALA A 117 3.87 -3.94 -3.27
CA ALA A 117 4.77 -3.52 -2.21
C ALA A 117 5.72 -2.39 -2.63
N GLY A 118 6.03 -2.27 -3.93
CA GLY A 118 6.98 -1.29 -4.44
C GLY A 118 8.27 -1.24 -3.61
N THR A 119 8.64 -0.05 -3.19
CA THR A 119 9.82 0.27 -2.37
C THR A 119 9.58 0.24 -0.87
N ASP A 120 8.47 -0.33 -0.42
CA ASP A 120 8.13 -0.45 1.00
C ASP A 120 9.22 -1.15 1.81
N THR A 121 9.56 -0.55 2.95
CA THR A 121 10.63 -0.99 3.85
C THR A 121 10.11 -1.68 5.11
N ARG A 122 8.79 -1.83 5.24
CA ARG A 122 8.16 -2.32 6.47
C ARG A 122 8.71 -3.67 6.91
N PHE A 123 9.03 -4.58 6.00
CA PHE A 123 9.69 -5.85 6.36
C PHE A 123 10.92 -5.61 7.25
N PHE A 124 11.85 -4.76 6.82
CA PHE A 124 13.09 -4.47 7.53
C PHE A 124 12.82 -3.83 8.90
N ARG A 125 11.92 -2.84 8.94
CA ARG A 125 11.51 -2.18 10.19
C ARG A 125 10.83 -3.14 11.18
N LEU A 126 10.02 -4.07 10.68
CA LEU A 126 9.37 -5.08 11.51
C LEU A 126 10.37 -6.10 12.06
N ARG A 127 11.42 -6.45 11.29
CA ARG A 127 12.51 -7.31 11.78
C ARG A 127 13.28 -6.66 12.94
N ASP A 128 13.49 -5.35 12.90
CA ASP A 128 14.10 -4.62 14.02
C ASP A 128 13.17 -4.54 15.24
N LYS A 129 11.88 -4.22 15.00
CA LYS A 129 10.92 -3.96 16.07
C LYS A 129 10.42 -5.23 16.77
N HIS A 130 10.30 -6.33 16.02
CA HIS A 130 9.76 -7.61 16.49
C HIS A 130 10.75 -8.77 16.23
N PRO A 131 11.98 -8.73 16.79
CA PRO A 131 13.04 -9.67 16.44
C PRO A 131 12.72 -11.14 16.80
N ASN A 132 11.85 -11.34 17.80
CA ASN A 132 11.45 -12.65 18.29
C ASN A 132 10.23 -13.24 17.56
N GLU A 133 9.53 -12.46 16.74
CA GLU A 133 8.37 -12.95 15.99
C GLU A 133 8.82 -13.76 14.78
N ILE A 134 8.22 -14.94 14.62
CA ILE A 134 8.41 -15.78 13.44
C ILE A 134 7.48 -15.26 12.34
N LEU A 135 8.02 -14.36 11.51
CA LEU A 135 7.30 -13.67 10.45
C LEU A 135 7.74 -14.17 9.07
N ILE A 136 6.77 -14.59 8.26
CA ILE A 136 6.96 -14.89 6.83
C ILE A 136 6.32 -13.75 6.03
N TYR A 137 7.15 -12.93 5.39
CA TYR A 137 6.72 -11.74 4.66
C TYR A 137 6.77 -12.00 3.16
N HIS A 138 5.67 -11.70 2.47
CA HIS A 138 5.52 -11.82 1.03
C HIS A 138 5.27 -10.44 0.44
N GLU A 139 6.00 -10.10 -0.61
CA GLU A 139 5.78 -8.90 -1.42
C GLU A 139 5.47 -9.32 -2.84
N ILE A 140 4.38 -8.81 -3.40
CA ILE A 140 3.96 -9.09 -4.76
C ILE A 140 3.92 -7.77 -5.53
N ASP A 141 4.67 -7.65 -6.61
CA ASP A 141 4.66 -6.47 -7.48
C ASP A 141 5.05 -6.84 -8.91
N PHE A 142 4.92 -5.90 -9.84
CA PHE A 142 5.37 -6.08 -11.21
C PHE A 142 6.87 -6.46 -11.26
N PRO A 143 7.26 -7.35 -12.19
CA PRO A 143 8.67 -7.79 -12.32
C PRO A 143 9.69 -6.65 -12.43
N THR A 144 9.30 -5.53 -13.02
CA THR A 144 10.17 -4.35 -13.14
C THR A 144 10.42 -3.66 -11.79
N ASN A 145 9.42 -3.59 -10.92
CA ASN A 145 9.55 -3.02 -9.58
C ASN A 145 10.31 -3.97 -8.66
N THR A 146 9.99 -5.26 -8.67
CA THR A 146 10.68 -6.25 -7.84
C THR A 146 12.15 -6.40 -8.23
N ALA A 147 12.48 -6.40 -9.52
CA ALA A 147 13.88 -6.42 -9.99
C ALA A 147 14.67 -5.20 -9.50
N ALA A 148 14.08 -4.00 -9.55
CA ALA A 148 14.72 -2.79 -9.03
C ALA A 148 14.95 -2.88 -7.51
N LYS A 149 13.96 -3.37 -6.75
CA LYS A 149 14.08 -3.58 -5.30
C LYS A 149 15.18 -4.58 -4.96
N LEU A 150 15.20 -5.74 -5.61
CA LEU A 150 16.20 -6.78 -5.38
C LEU A 150 17.60 -6.33 -5.79
N GLN A 151 17.73 -5.51 -6.83
CA GLN A 151 19.01 -4.87 -7.14
C GLN A 151 19.49 -3.93 -6.03
N SER A 152 18.59 -3.18 -5.39
CA SER A 152 18.99 -2.37 -4.23
C SER A 152 19.41 -3.25 -3.05
N ILE A 153 18.63 -4.28 -2.71
CA ILE A 153 18.99 -5.24 -1.65
C ILE A 153 20.37 -5.86 -1.90
N ARG A 154 20.64 -6.30 -3.15
CA ARG A 154 21.93 -6.88 -3.53
C ARG A 154 23.12 -5.95 -3.30
N ARG A 155 22.91 -4.64 -3.41
CA ARG A 155 23.98 -3.63 -3.31
C ARG A 155 24.28 -3.20 -1.88
N HIS A 156 23.37 -3.41 -0.94
CA HIS A 156 23.47 -2.93 0.43
C HIS A 156 23.46 -4.10 1.42
N THR A 157 24.55 -4.26 2.18
CA THR A 157 24.70 -5.33 3.17
C THR A 157 23.71 -5.16 4.32
N GLU A 158 23.37 -3.93 4.67
CA GLU A 158 22.42 -3.54 5.70
C GLU A 158 21.03 -4.15 5.46
N LEU A 159 20.62 -4.25 4.20
CA LEU A 159 19.37 -4.90 3.79
C LEU A 159 19.49 -6.43 3.82
N GLN A 160 20.63 -6.97 3.35
CA GLN A 160 20.87 -8.41 3.31
C GLN A 160 20.90 -9.02 4.72
N ASP A 161 21.57 -8.35 5.66
CA ASP A 161 21.69 -8.78 7.05
C ASP A 161 20.33 -8.97 7.74
N ARG A 162 19.32 -8.19 7.32
CA ARG A 162 17.96 -8.24 7.90
C ARG A 162 17.06 -9.32 7.32
N ILE A 163 17.35 -9.78 6.11
CA ILE A 163 16.63 -10.90 5.50
C ILE A 163 16.94 -12.20 6.27
N GLY A 164 18.14 -12.30 6.84
CA GLY A 164 18.51 -13.43 7.72
C GLY A 164 18.89 -14.70 6.96
N ASP A 165 19.15 -14.60 5.65
CA ASP A 165 19.78 -15.66 4.89
C ASP A 165 21.30 -15.46 4.90
N SER A 166 22.05 -16.52 5.19
CA SER A 166 23.52 -16.52 5.15
C SER A 166 24.08 -16.07 3.80
N HIS A 167 23.33 -16.27 2.72
CA HIS A 167 23.71 -15.83 1.38
C HIS A 167 22.50 -15.35 0.59
N PHE A 168 22.38 -14.02 0.43
CA PHE A 168 21.40 -13.43 -0.47
C PHE A 168 21.69 -13.85 -1.93
N THR A 169 20.92 -14.83 -2.42
CA THR A 169 21.06 -15.36 -3.79
C THR A 169 19.77 -15.13 -4.56
N MET A 170 19.82 -14.20 -5.51
CA MET A 170 18.68 -13.95 -6.41
C MET A 170 18.45 -15.14 -7.34
N LEU A 171 17.18 -15.37 -7.71
CA LEU A 171 16.85 -16.34 -8.75
C LEU A 171 17.44 -15.91 -10.11
N PRO A 172 17.65 -16.83 -11.06
CA PRO A 172 18.25 -16.52 -12.37
C PRO A 172 17.53 -15.42 -13.16
N THR A 173 16.22 -15.26 -12.96
CA THR A 173 15.41 -14.20 -13.59
C THR A 173 15.75 -12.81 -13.06
N GLY A 174 16.28 -12.72 -11.84
CA GLY A 174 16.70 -11.48 -11.19
C GLY A 174 15.56 -10.56 -10.73
N ASP A 175 14.31 -11.04 -10.77
CA ASP A 175 13.11 -10.30 -10.39
C ASP A 175 12.39 -10.89 -9.17
N SER A 176 12.75 -12.09 -8.73
CA SER A 176 12.14 -12.79 -7.60
C SER A 176 13.19 -13.30 -6.62
N TYR A 177 12.80 -13.44 -5.36
CA TYR A 177 13.65 -13.92 -4.27
C TYR A 177 12.82 -14.64 -3.22
N HIS A 178 13.27 -15.80 -2.75
CA HIS A 178 12.53 -16.58 -1.76
C HIS A 178 13.46 -17.02 -0.64
N SER A 179 13.03 -16.81 0.59
CA SER A 179 13.70 -17.27 1.81
C SER A 179 12.67 -17.65 2.87
N ALA A 180 13.11 -18.19 4.00
CA ALA A 180 12.22 -18.60 5.08
C ALA A 180 11.39 -17.42 5.66
N SER A 181 11.92 -16.20 5.63
CA SER A 181 11.35 -15.01 6.29
C SER A 181 10.88 -13.93 5.30
N TYR A 182 11.49 -13.82 4.11
CA TYR A 182 11.21 -12.76 3.14
C TYR A 182 11.14 -13.31 1.71
N ASN A 183 10.02 -13.03 1.05
CA ASN A 183 9.68 -13.57 -0.26
C ASN A 183 9.18 -12.45 -1.17
N VAL A 184 9.86 -12.21 -2.29
CA VAL A 184 9.51 -11.21 -3.30
C VAL A 184 9.10 -11.93 -4.58
N HIS A 185 7.85 -11.74 -5.00
CA HIS A 185 7.21 -12.43 -6.12
C HIS A 185 7.03 -11.44 -7.28
N ALA A 186 7.74 -11.65 -8.39
CA ALA A 186 7.57 -10.89 -9.63
C ALA A 186 6.28 -11.31 -10.34
N LEU A 187 5.17 -10.61 -10.06
CA LEU A 187 3.86 -11.00 -10.54
C LEU A 187 2.98 -9.78 -10.83
N ASP A 188 2.33 -9.80 -12.00
CA ASP A 188 1.16 -8.97 -12.23
C ASP A 188 -0.01 -9.50 -11.39
N LEU A 189 -0.45 -8.75 -10.38
CA LEU A 189 -1.55 -9.12 -9.49
C LEU A 189 -2.83 -9.54 -10.23
N ARG A 190 -3.08 -9.01 -11.44
CA ARG A 190 -4.25 -9.38 -12.26
C ARG A 190 -4.25 -10.87 -12.62
N SER A 191 -3.08 -11.51 -12.69
CA SER A 191 -2.98 -12.97 -12.91
C SER A 191 -3.63 -13.81 -11.81
N LEU A 192 -3.77 -13.28 -10.59
CA LEU A 192 -4.46 -13.94 -9.48
C LEU A 192 -5.99 -13.93 -9.67
N ALA A 193 -6.52 -13.10 -10.57
CA ALA A 193 -7.94 -13.11 -10.93
C ALA A 193 -8.31 -14.22 -11.92
N THR A 194 -7.33 -14.87 -12.56
CA THR A 194 -7.58 -15.89 -13.58
C THR A 194 -8.06 -17.19 -12.93
N LEU A 195 -9.33 -17.54 -13.17
CA LEU A 195 -9.99 -18.74 -12.65
C LEU A 195 -10.14 -19.85 -13.71
N SER A 196 -9.58 -19.68 -14.91
CA SER A 196 -9.71 -20.67 -15.98
C SER A 196 -8.90 -21.93 -15.69
N SER A 197 -9.44 -23.09 -16.08
CA SER A 197 -8.73 -24.37 -16.02
C SER A 197 -7.42 -24.38 -16.81
N ASP A 198 -7.32 -23.50 -17.81
CA ASP A 198 -6.26 -23.52 -18.82
C ASP A 198 -5.03 -22.71 -18.42
N SER A 199 -5.06 -22.06 -17.25
CA SER A 199 -3.91 -21.32 -16.71
C SER A 199 -3.83 -21.55 -15.21
N PRO A 200 -2.85 -22.33 -14.72
CA PRO A 200 -2.71 -22.57 -13.29
C PRO A 200 -2.44 -21.25 -12.56
N LEU A 201 -2.88 -21.18 -11.31
CA LEU A 201 -2.53 -20.06 -10.45
C LEU A 201 -1.00 -19.98 -10.31
N PRO A 202 -0.43 -18.76 -10.28
CA PRO A 202 0.99 -18.57 -9.98
C PRO A 202 1.40 -19.27 -8.68
N GLU A 203 2.63 -19.76 -8.60
CA GLU A 203 3.13 -20.27 -7.32
C GLU A 203 3.53 -19.10 -6.42
N LEU A 204 3.21 -19.20 -5.13
CA LEU A 204 3.71 -18.29 -4.08
C LEU A 204 4.52 -19.11 -3.07
N PRO A 205 5.81 -19.38 -3.35
CA PRO A 205 6.65 -20.18 -2.45
C PRO A 205 6.63 -19.65 -1.02
N ASN A 206 6.70 -20.58 -0.06
CA ASN A 206 6.67 -20.33 1.38
C ASN A 206 5.35 -19.76 1.94
N LEU A 207 4.32 -19.51 1.10
CA LEU A 207 3.01 -19.12 1.59
C LEU A 207 2.29 -20.34 2.16
N SER A 208 1.98 -20.33 3.46
CA SER A 208 1.27 -21.43 4.11
C SER A 208 -0.23 -21.18 4.11
N ALA A 209 -0.99 -22.15 3.61
CA ALA A 209 -2.44 -22.06 3.57
C ALA A 209 -3.12 -22.03 4.95
N GLY A 210 -2.40 -22.36 6.02
CA GLY A 210 -2.94 -22.55 7.37
C GLY A 210 -2.46 -21.57 8.44
N LEU A 211 -1.61 -20.60 8.10
CA LEU A 211 -1.10 -19.63 9.08
C LEU A 211 -1.92 -18.34 9.08
N PRO A 212 -2.05 -17.65 10.25
CA PRO A 212 -2.66 -16.34 10.31
C PRO A 212 -2.01 -15.37 9.32
N THR A 213 -2.80 -14.86 8.39
CA THR A 213 -2.29 -14.08 7.25
C THR A 213 -2.91 -12.70 7.18
N LEU A 214 -2.07 -11.67 7.24
CA LEU A 214 -2.45 -10.28 7.02
C LEU A 214 -2.14 -9.88 5.56
N ILE A 215 -3.14 -9.42 4.83
CA ILE A 215 -3.01 -8.89 3.47
C ILE A 215 -2.94 -7.36 3.56
N LEU A 216 -1.95 -6.75 2.91
CA LEU A 216 -1.81 -5.30 2.81
C LEU A 216 -2.05 -4.86 1.37
N SER A 217 -2.83 -3.80 1.18
CA SER A 217 -2.87 -3.05 -0.07
C SER A 217 -2.85 -1.57 0.24
N GLU A 218 -1.66 -0.99 0.16
CA GLU A 218 -1.42 0.41 0.43
C GLU A 218 -1.28 1.16 -0.90
N MET A 219 -2.37 1.80 -1.36
CA MET A 219 -2.44 2.41 -2.70
C MET A 219 -2.12 1.43 -3.84
N CYS A 220 -2.51 0.16 -3.75
CA CYS A 220 -2.27 -0.83 -4.81
C CYS A 220 -3.56 -1.20 -5.56
N LEU A 221 -4.52 -1.84 -4.88
CA LEU A 221 -5.75 -2.35 -5.49
C LEU A 221 -6.60 -1.25 -6.12
N ILE A 222 -6.41 0.00 -5.69
CA ILE A 222 -7.03 1.20 -6.23
C ILE A 222 -6.88 1.36 -7.75
N TYR A 223 -5.82 0.83 -8.35
CA TYR A 223 -5.53 0.94 -9.78
C TYR A 223 -6.20 -0.15 -10.64
N ILE A 224 -6.77 -1.19 -10.01
CA ILE A 224 -7.32 -2.37 -10.67
C ILE A 224 -8.85 -2.29 -10.69
N ASP A 225 -9.49 -2.82 -11.74
CA ASP A 225 -10.95 -2.89 -11.81
C ASP A 225 -11.56 -3.65 -10.63
N SER A 226 -12.68 -3.16 -10.09
CA SER A 226 -13.28 -3.71 -8.87
C SER A 226 -13.69 -5.18 -8.99
N SER A 227 -14.11 -5.63 -10.18
CA SER A 227 -14.43 -7.04 -10.44
C SER A 227 -13.17 -7.91 -10.41
N THR A 228 -12.07 -7.41 -10.97
CA THR A 228 -10.77 -8.08 -10.96
C THR A 228 -10.22 -8.14 -9.55
N VAL A 229 -10.30 -7.06 -8.76
CA VAL A 229 -9.90 -7.07 -7.35
C VAL A 229 -10.74 -8.07 -6.54
N SER A 230 -12.04 -8.14 -6.80
CA SER A 230 -12.89 -9.15 -6.15
C SER A 230 -12.44 -10.57 -6.44
N ALA A 231 -12.00 -10.86 -7.67
CA ALA A 231 -11.47 -12.15 -8.05
C ALA A 231 -10.11 -12.43 -7.38
N ILE A 232 -9.19 -11.45 -7.35
CA ILE A 232 -7.90 -11.55 -6.64
C ILE A 232 -8.12 -11.90 -5.17
N MET A 233 -8.98 -11.14 -4.47
CA MET A 233 -9.27 -11.38 -3.06
C MET A 233 -9.90 -12.75 -2.83
N ASN A 234 -10.84 -13.16 -3.69
CA ASN A 234 -11.41 -14.50 -3.63
C ASN A 234 -10.33 -15.59 -3.80
N THR A 235 -9.43 -15.44 -4.76
CA THR A 235 -8.34 -16.39 -4.98
C THR A 235 -7.42 -16.48 -3.77
N LEU A 236 -6.95 -15.35 -3.23
CA LEU A 236 -6.11 -15.32 -2.01
C LEU A 236 -6.81 -16.02 -0.84
N LEU A 237 -8.09 -15.70 -0.60
CA LEU A 237 -8.81 -16.13 0.59
C LEU A 237 -9.39 -17.55 0.51
N THR A 238 -9.48 -18.15 -0.68
CA THR A 238 -10.11 -19.48 -0.89
C THR A 238 -9.22 -20.50 -1.59
N ARG A 239 -8.19 -20.06 -2.33
CA ARG A 239 -7.30 -20.94 -3.08
C ARG A 239 -5.91 -21.03 -2.45
N TYR A 240 -5.36 -19.90 -1.99
CA TYR A 240 -4.08 -19.89 -1.28
C TYR A 240 -4.24 -20.14 0.22
N LEU A 241 -5.28 -19.57 0.83
CA LEU A 241 -5.60 -19.79 2.24
C LEU A 241 -6.78 -20.74 2.39
N LYS A 242 -6.78 -21.57 3.45
CA LYS A 242 -7.96 -22.36 3.79
C LYS A 242 -9.07 -21.41 4.27
N PRO A 243 -10.35 -21.68 3.96
CA PRO A 243 -11.47 -20.86 4.44
C PRO A 243 -11.51 -20.67 5.96
N THR A 244 -11.01 -21.65 6.71
CA THR A 244 -10.92 -21.65 8.19
C THR A 244 -9.68 -20.96 8.76
N THR A 245 -8.77 -20.49 7.90
CA THR A 245 -7.55 -19.82 8.34
C THR A 245 -7.84 -18.36 8.69
N PRO A 246 -7.37 -17.87 9.86
CA PRO A 246 -7.45 -16.46 10.20
C PRO A 246 -6.82 -15.62 9.10
N ALA A 247 -7.60 -14.69 8.56
CA ALA A 247 -7.14 -13.81 7.51
C ALA A 247 -7.66 -12.41 7.73
N ALA A 248 -6.84 -11.43 7.42
CA ALA A 248 -7.21 -10.04 7.52
C ALA A 248 -6.69 -9.22 6.35
N VAL A 249 -7.25 -8.04 6.18
CA VAL A 249 -6.80 -7.07 5.19
C VAL A 249 -6.73 -5.68 5.79
N ILE A 250 -5.72 -4.91 5.37
CA ILE A 250 -5.64 -3.46 5.57
C ILE A 250 -5.53 -2.81 4.18
N LEU A 251 -6.46 -1.90 3.90
CA LEU A 251 -6.47 -1.07 2.70
C LEU A 251 -6.18 0.38 3.10
N TYR A 252 -5.33 1.05 2.32
CA TYR A 252 -5.21 2.51 2.33
C TYR A 252 -5.48 3.02 0.92
N GLU A 253 -6.62 3.70 0.73
CA GLU A 253 -7.12 4.16 -0.58
C GLU A 253 -7.81 5.54 -0.42
N PRO A 254 -7.87 6.36 -1.49
CA PRO A 254 -8.67 7.57 -1.49
C PRO A 254 -10.18 7.26 -1.43
N ILE A 255 -10.97 8.23 -0.97
CA ILE A 255 -12.44 8.23 -0.95
C ILE A 255 -12.97 9.58 -1.43
N LEU A 256 -14.30 9.75 -1.44
CA LEU A 256 -14.99 11.00 -1.77
C LEU A 256 -14.67 11.55 -3.17
N PRO A 257 -14.86 10.77 -4.25
CA PRO A 257 -14.49 11.20 -5.61
C PRO A 257 -15.32 12.35 -6.18
N HIS A 258 -16.49 12.62 -5.59
CA HIS A 258 -17.52 13.44 -6.20
C HIS A 258 -17.50 14.88 -5.75
N ASP A 259 -16.79 15.25 -4.70
CA ASP A 259 -16.71 16.64 -4.26
C ASP A 259 -15.67 17.45 -5.06
N ALA A 260 -15.43 18.71 -4.69
CA ALA A 260 -14.50 19.56 -5.42
C ALA A 260 -13.05 19.05 -5.36
N PHE A 261 -12.61 18.52 -4.22
CA PHE A 261 -11.27 17.99 -4.05
C PHE A 261 -11.12 16.67 -4.82
N GLY A 262 -12.04 15.72 -4.62
CA GLY A 262 -12.04 14.43 -5.29
C GLY A 262 -12.04 14.55 -6.82
N ARG A 263 -12.88 15.41 -7.39
CA ARG A 263 -12.91 15.68 -8.85
C ARG A 263 -11.59 16.25 -9.34
N THR A 264 -10.97 17.14 -8.57
CA THR A 264 -9.67 17.74 -8.93
C THR A 264 -8.54 16.71 -8.86
N MET A 265 -8.51 15.88 -7.82
CA MET A 265 -7.57 14.75 -7.68
C MET A 265 -7.68 13.79 -8.88
N ILE A 266 -8.90 13.34 -9.21
CA ILE A 266 -9.14 12.44 -10.35
C ILE A 266 -8.69 13.10 -11.66
N SER A 267 -9.05 14.38 -11.87
CA SER A 267 -8.65 15.13 -13.06
C SER A 267 -7.13 15.18 -13.20
N ASN A 268 -6.39 15.51 -12.14
CA ASN A 268 -4.93 15.57 -12.17
C ASN A 268 -4.29 14.20 -12.44
N LEU A 269 -4.77 13.14 -11.79
CA LEU A 269 -4.25 11.78 -12.02
C LEU A 269 -4.52 11.30 -13.46
N SER A 270 -5.67 11.66 -14.03
CA SER A 270 -6.01 11.31 -15.41
C SER A 270 -5.02 11.92 -16.41
N THR A 271 -4.49 13.12 -16.16
CA THR A 271 -3.45 13.74 -17.01
C THR A 271 -2.13 12.97 -17.01
N ARG A 272 -1.92 12.09 -16.03
CA ARG A 272 -0.76 11.19 -15.91
C ARG A 272 -1.06 9.76 -16.36
N ASN A 273 -2.20 9.51 -17.02
CA ASN A 273 -2.70 8.18 -17.38
C ASN A 273 -2.99 7.26 -16.17
N ILE A 274 -3.25 7.84 -14.99
CA ILE A 274 -3.63 7.11 -13.78
C ILE A 274 -5.15 7.15 -13.64
N GLN A 275 -5.75 5.97 -13.44
CA GLN A 275 -7.17 5.80 -13.15
C GLN A 275 -7.34 5.10 -11.81
N LEU A 276 -8.45 5.38 -11.12
CA LEU A 276 -8.77 4.82 -9.81
C LEU A 276 -10.12 4.09 -9.86
N PRO A 277 -10.24 2.90 -10.47
CA PRO A 277 -11.54 2.24 -10.63
C PRO A 277 -12.25 1.94 -9.31
N THR A 278 -11.53 1.49 -8.26
CA THR A 278 -12.17 1.15 -6.98
C THR A 278 -12.65 2.39 -6.22
N LEU A 279 -12.05 3.56 -6.43
CA LEU A 279 -12.52 4.82 -5.86
C LEU A 279 -13.93 5.16 -6.34
N THR A 280 -14.21 4.91 -7.63
CA THR A 280 -15.55 5.12 -8.20
C THR A 280 -16.53 4.04 -7.73
N ALA A 281 -16.06 2.80 -7.54
CA ALA A 281 -16.89 1.69 -7.11
C ALA A 281 -17.23 1.72 -5.61
N TYR A 282 -16.35 2.27 -4.78
CA TYR A 282 -16.45 2.32 -3.32
C TYR A 282 -16.13 3.72 -2.79
N PRO A 283 -16.99 4.72 -3.09
CA PRO A 283 -16.70 6.13 -2.82
C PRO A 283 -16.68 6.50 -1.33
N GLN A 284 -17.38 5.76 -0.47
CA GLN A 284 -17.56 6.09 0.95
C GLN A 284 -16.92 5.07 1.90
N LEU A 285 -16.78 5.44 3.19
CA LEU A 285 -16.32 4.52 4.23
C LEU A 285 -17.26 3.31 4.39
N SER A 286 -18.57 3.52 4.32
CA SER A 286 -19.59 2.46 4.33
C SER A 286 -19.43 1.49 3.14
N ASP A 287 -19.11 2.00 1.95
CA ASP A 287 -18.83 1.16 0.79
C ASP A 287 -17.57 0.31 0.99
N GLN A 288 -16.51 0.89 1.57
CA GLN A 288 -15.29 0.14 1.90
C GLN A 288 -15.59 -0.98 2.91
N ARG A 289 -16.38 -0.71 3.96
CA ARG A 289 -16.79 -1.75 4.91
C ARG A 289 -17.59 -2.87 4.23
N ALA A 290 -18.56 -2.50 3.40
CA ALA A 290 -19.41 -3.44 2.69
C ALA A 290 -18.60 -4.30 1.69
N ARG A 291 -17.68 -3.67 0.95
CA ARG A 291 -16.72 -4.34 0.07
C ARG A 291 -15.91 -5.40 0.80
N LEU A 292 -15.32 -5.04 1.94
CA LEU A 292 -14.50 -5.98 2.72
C LEU A 292 -15.33 -7.14 3.27
N LYS A 293 -16.54 -6.88 3.78
CA LYS A 293 -17.46 -7.96 4.19
C LYS A 293 -17.77 -8.92 3.03
N LYS A 294 -17.99 -8.38 1.83
CA LYS A 294 -18.25 -9.17 0.62
C LYS A 294 -17.06 -10.06 0.22
N TYR A 295 -15.83 -9.70 0.56
CA TYR A 295 -14.65 -10.56 0.35
C TYR A 295 -14.55 -11.73 1.32
N GLY A 296 -15.43 -11.81 2.34
CA GLY A 296 -15.45 -12.92 3.31
C GLY A 296 -14.84 -12.57 4.67
N PHE A 297 -14.59 -11.30 4.95
CA PHE A 297 -14.18 -10.82 6.27
C PHE A 297 -15.42 -10.59 7.16
N VAL A 298 -15.86 -11.65 7.83
CA VAL A 298 -17.17 -11.70 8.50
C VAL A 298 -17.14 -11.35 10.00
N ASN A 299 -15.98 -11.45 10.66
CA ASN A 299 -15.88 -11.21 12.11
C ASN A 299 -15.76 -9.73 12.45
N GLY A 300 -15.19 -8.93 11.56
CA GLY A 300 -15.14 -7.48 11.70
C GLY A 300 -14.73 -6.78 10.42
N SER A 301 -15.28 -5.59 10.20
CA SER A 301 -14.95 -4.71 9.08
C SER A 301 -15.19 -3.28 9.49
N LYS A 302 -14.10 -2.52 9.53
CA LYS A 302 -14.01 -1.17 10.06
C LYS A 302 -13.35 -0.24 9.04
N ALA A 303 -13.64 1.05 9.14
CA ALA A 303 -12.99 2.07 8.32
C ALA A 303 -12.93 3.43 9.03
N ALA A 304 -11.93 4.22 8.69
CA ALA A 304 -11.82 5.61 9.14
C ALA A 304 -11.11 6.44 8.08
N ASP A 305 -11.53 7.68 7.89
CA ASP A 305 -10.74 8.64 7.14
C ASP A 305 -9.47 9.01 7.93
N THR A 306 -8.43 9.45 7.24
CA THR A 306 -7.15 9.74 7.92
C THR A 306 -7.22 10.96 8.83
N TYR A 307 -8.24 11.80 8.71
CA TYR A 307 -8.46 12.91 9.64
C TYR A 307 -8.94 12.38 11.00
N PHE A 308 -9.90 11.45 10.99
CA PHE A 308 -10.32 10.74 12.20
C PHE A 308 -9.15 10.01 12.84
N ILE A 309 -8.32 9.32 12.04
CA ILE A 309 -7.14 8.62 12.56
C ILE A 309 -6.15 9.60 13.21
N TRP A 310 -5.83 10.71 12.55
CA TRP A 310 -5.00 11.76 13.14
C TRP A 310 -5.58 12.24 14.47
N ARG A 311 -6.89 12.48 14.54
CA ARG A 311 -7.54 12.98 15.75
C ARG A 311 -7.59 11.96 16.88
N GLU A 312 -7.92 10.70 16.58
CA GLU A 312 -8.31 9.70 17.58
C GLU A 312 -7.23 8.65 17.88
N TRP A 313 -6.31 8.37 16.95
CA TRP A 313 -5.29 7.32 17.11
C TRP A 313 -3.92 7.91 17.45
N VAL A 314 -3.61 9.11 16.98
CA VAL A 314 -2.32 9.76 17.27
C VAL A 314 -2.41 10.48 18.62
N SER A 315 -1.44 10.20 19.50
CA SER A 315 -1.39 10.78 20.84
C SER A 315 -1.13 12.29 20.77
N GLN A 316 -1.41 12.99 21.87
CA GLN A 316 -1.18 14.43 21.94
C GLN A 316 0.31 14.78 21.84
N GLU A 317 1.16 13.96 22.46
CA GLU A 317 2.62 14.10 22.42
C GLU A 317 3.16 13.95 20.99
N GLU A 318 2.66 12.97 20.23
CA GLU A 318 3.05 12.80 18.83
C GLU A 318 2.55 13.95 17.94
N LYS A 319 1.34 14.47 18.20
CA LYS A 319 0.83 15.65 17.50
C LYS A 319 1.71 16.88 17.72
N GLU A 320 2.15 17.10 18.97
CA GLU A 320 3.05 18.19 19.33
C GLU A 320 4.44 18.02 18.70
N ARG A 321 4.99 16.80 18.73
CA ARG A 321 6.25 16.48 18.08
C ARG A 321 6.20 16.77 16.59
N VAL A 322 5.16 16.28 15.90
CA VAL A 322 4.94 16.49 14.46
C VAL A 322 4.72 17.97 14.12
N ALA A 323 4.00 18.71 14.96
CA ALA A 323 3.77 20.14 14.77
C ALA A 323 5.05 20.97 14.89
N ALA A 324 6.03 20.51 15.69
CA ALA A 324 7.31 21.19 15.87
C ALA A 324 8.30 20.98 14.71
N LEU A 325 8.07 20.00 13.82
CA LEU A 325 8.99 19.71 12.70
C LEU A 325 8.91 20.76 11.59
N GLU A 326 7.70 21.14 11.21
CA GLU A 326 7.44 22.11 10.14
C GLU A 326 6.19 22.94 10.43
N MET A 327 6.28 24.24 10.14
CA MET A 327 5.16 25.17 10.18
C MET A 327 4.14 24.82 9.09
N LEU A 328 2.86 24.84 9.45
CA LEU A 328 1.75 24.65 8.52
C LEU A 328 0.68 25.68 8.83
N ASP A 329 0.54 26.67 7.95
CA ASP A 329 -0.41 27.78 8.11
C ASP A 329 -1.82 27.41 7.64
N GLU A 330 -1.94 26.50 6.67
CA GLU A 330 -3.19 26.07 6.03
C GLU A 330 -3.68 24.72 6.61
N LEU A 331 -4.13 24.73 7.86
CA LEU A 331 -4.65 23.53 8.54
C LEU A 331 -5.90 22.97 7.85
N GLU A 332 -6.72 23.84 7.27
CA GLU A 332 -7.93 23.45 6.54
C GLU A 332 -7.61 22.62 5.29
N GLU A 333 -6.47 22.88 4.63
CA GLU A 333 -6.01 22.08 3.48
C GLU A 333 -5.54 20.70 3.89
N LEU A 334 -4.86 20.60 5.04
CA LEU A 334 -4.50 19.32 5.62
C LEU A 334 -5.75 18.52 5.99
N ASP A 335 -6.71 19.14 6.66
CA ASP A 335 -7.99 18.50 7.03
C ASP A 335 -8.72 18.01 5.77
N LEU A 336 -8.79 18.84 4.73
CA LEU A 336 -9.37 18.46 3.46
C LEU A 336 -8.64 17.25 2.85
N LEU A 337 -7.31 17.26 2.80
CA LEU A 337 -6.52 16.13 2.30
C LEU A 337 -6.78 14.86 3.11
N LEU A 338 -6.73 14.94 4.43
CA LEU A 338 -6.84 13.79 5.32
C LEU A 338 -8.23 13.15 5.28
N ARG A 339 -9.29 13.91 5.02
CA ARG A 339 -10.65 13.38 4.86
C ARG A 339 -10.85 12.62 3.54
N HIS A 340 -9.96 12.79 2.57
CA HIS A 340 -10.03 12.17 1.24
C HIS A 340 -9.23 10.87 1.11
N TYR A 341 -8.59 10.41 2.18
CA TYR A 341 -7.95 9.10 2.26
C TYR A 341 -8.49 8.35 3.46
N CYS A 342 -8.63 7.04 3.32
CA CYS A 342 -9.09 6.18 4.41
C CYS A 342 -8.16 5.01 4.64
N VAL A 343 -8.20 4.49 5.87
CA VAL A 343 -7.77 3.14 6.18
C VAL A 343 -9.02 2.31 6.41
N ALA A 344 -9.17 1.22 5.66
CA ALA A 344 -10.22 0.24 5.85
C ALA A 344 -9.59 -1.10 6.21
N TRP A 345 -10.05 -1.73 7.27
CA TRP A 345 -9.49 -3.00 7.74
C TRP A 345 -10.59 -3.96 8.14
N ALA A 346 -10.40 -5.23 7.81
CA ALA A 346 -11.38 -6.27 8.07
C ALA A 346 -10.70 -7.60 8.30
N TRP A 347 -11.39 -8.50 9.01
CA TRP A 347 -10.85 -9.79 9.37
C TRP A 347 -11.90 -10.89 9.41
N ARG A 348 -11.41 -12.11 9.19
CA ARG A 348 -12.04 -13.34 9.64
C ARG A 348 -11.09 -14.02 10.61
N ASP A 349 -11.66 -14.55 11.67
CA ASP A 349 -10.97 -15.42 12.59
C ASP A 349 -11.08 -16.88 12.12
N GLY A 350 -10.25 -17.73 12.71
CA GLY A 350 -10.34 -19.17 12.52
C GLY A 350 -11.34 -19.79 13.48
N GLU A 351 -11.75 -21.04 13.22
CA GLU A 351 -12.76 -21.74 14.03
C GLU A 351 -12.42 -21.78 15.53
N GLU A 352 -11.14 -21.90 15.87
CA GLU A 352 -10.65 -21.97 17.26
C GLU A 352 -9.78 -20.77 17.68
N SER A 353 -9.57 -19.80 16.80
CA SER A 353 -8.60 -18.71 17.03
C SER A 353 -9.16 -17.33 16.73
N THR A 354 -9.26 -16.49 17.75
CA THR A 354 -9.75 -15.11 17.67
C THR A 354 -8.63 -14.08 17.45
N HIS A 355 -7.63 -14.44 16.62
CA HIS A 355 -6.37 -13.70 16.50
C HIS A 355 -6.57 -12.23 16.12
N PHE A 356 -7.41 -11.96 15.11
CA PHE A 356 -7.64 -10.60 14.62
C PHE A 356 -8.70 -9.86 15.41
N SER A 357 -9.71 -10.56 15.96
CA SER A 357 -10.64 -9.93 16.90
C SER A 357 -9.93 -9.42 18.16
N LYS A 358 -8.93 -10.16 18.66
CA LYS A 358 -8.06 -9.70 19.75
C LYS A 358 -7.19 -8.52 19.32
N ALA A 359 -6.60 -8.57 18.13
CA ALA A 359 -5.73 -7.51 17.63
C ALA A 359 -6.49 -6.17 17.46
N TRP A 360 -7.69 -6.21 16.89
CA TRP A 360 -8.35 -5.02 16.33
C TRP A 360 -9.76 -4.75 16.86
N GLY A 361 -10.29 -5.59 17.75
CA GLY A 361 -11.62 -5.43 18.33
C GLY A 361 -11.80 -4.05 19.00
N GLU A 362 -10.78 -3.59 19.69
CA GLU A 362 -10.79 -2.29 20.42
C GLU A 362 -10.31 -1.10 19.57
N VAL A 363 -9.81 -1.32 18.36
CA VAL A 363 -9.36 -0.22 17.49
C VAL A 363 -10.58 0.60 17.07
N ARG A 364 -10.57 1.90 17.40
CA ARG A 364 -11.68 2.81 17.10
C ARG A 364 -11.84 3.02 15.61
N GLU A 365 -13.09 3.04 15.14
CA GLU A 365 -13.43 3.41 13.77
C GLU A 365 -14.31 4.67 13.75
N GLN A 366 -14.46 5.27 12.58
CA GLN A 366 -15.31 6.43 12.39
C GLN A 366 -16.76 5.99 12.16
N GLU A 367 -17.68 6.36 13.05
CA GLU A 367 -19.10 6.06 12.87
C GLU A 367 -19.68 6.82 11.66
N GLY A 368 -20.48 6.12 10.85
CA GLY A 368 -21.04 6.68 9.62
C GLY A 368 -20.00 6.86 8.50
N GLY A 369 -20.38 7.60 7.46
CA GLY A 369 -19.56 7.84 6.26
C GLY A 369 -19.99 7.03 5.06
#